data_AF-A0A6L7YKZ5-F1
#
_entry.id   AF-A0A6L7YKZ5-F1
#
_cell.length_a   1.000
_cell.length_b   1.000
_cell.length_c   1.000
_cell.angle_alpha   90.00
_cell.angle_beta   90.00
_cell.angle_gamma   90.00
#
_symmetry.space_group_name_H-M   'P 1'
#
loop_
_entity.id
_entity.type
_entity.pdbx_description
1 polymer ?
#
loop_
_entity_poly.entity_id
_entity_poly.type
_entity_poly.pdbx_seq_one_letter_code
_entity_poly.pdbx_strand_id
1 'polypeptide(L)'
;MSGRHKWSELTNDFSPERKQRIKMEAAKLGAKIDREIHIEPIVLDWSEWHCWDDVKRLVKDGGVNVPDDTGVYEVKLDCERKRLTIGKTGSSLRMRVKQALVKENGVHSTGQRIRADIKNGKLPASDIRIRWAVTERPAAVEEELHIRYQGKFGELPKYTRST
;
A
#
# COMPACT_ATOMS: atom_id res chain seq x y z
N MET A 1 25.27 -4.63 17.71
CA MET A 1 25.88 -3.35 17.27
C MET A 1 26.08 -3.45 15.76
N SER A 2 25.06 -3.07 14.98
CA SER A 2 24.92 -1.77 14.29
C SER A 2 25.90 -1.58 13.13
N GLY A 3 25.54 -2.13 11.96
CA GLY A 3 25.96 -1.60 10.67
C GLY A 3 24.84 -0.72 10.10
N ARG A 4 25.03 0.60 10.12
CA ARG A 4 24.23 1.55 9.33
C ARG A 4 25.11 2.08 8.22
N HIS A 5 24.86 1.67 6.99
CA HIS A 5 25.35 2.40 5.82
C HIS A 5 24.48 3.63 5.62
N LYS A 6 25.10 4.81 5.78
CA LYS A 6 24.53 6.11 5.43
C LYS A 6 24.44 6.20 3.91
N TRP A 7 23.24 6.17 3.36
CA TRP A 7 22.97 6.42 1.94
C TRP A 7 22.90 7.92 1.57
N SER A 8 23.40 8.81 2.42
CA SER A 8 23.27 10.27 2.25
C SER A 8 24.47 10.97 1.60
N GLU A 9 25.54 10.23 1.25
CA GLU A 9 26.78 10.84 0.72
C GLU A 9 26.99 10.67 -0.80
N LEU A 10 26.06 10.04 -1.52
CA LEU A 10 26.26 9.70 -2.95
C LEU A 10 25.60 10.62 -3.98
N THR A 11 24.96 11.72 -3.59
CA THR A 11 24.22 12.56 -4.56
C THR A 11 24.69 14.01 -4.69
N ASN A 12 25.71 14.46 -3.95
CA ASN A 12 26.11 15.88 -3.99
C ASN A 12 27.50 16.18 -4.60
N ASP A 13 28.24 15.18 -5.10
CA ASP A 13 29.59 15.41 -5.63
C ASP A 13 29.71 15.12 -7.14
N PHE A 14 28.94 15.87 -7.93
CA PHE A 14 29.18 15.93 -9.37
C PHE A 14 29.70 17.31 -9.71
N SER A 15 31.03 17.41 -9.91
CA SER A 15 31.66 18.62 -10.42
C SER A 15 30.93 19.11 -11.69
N PRO A 16 30.88 20.44 -11.93
CA PRO A 16 30.21 21.01 -13.10
C PRO A 16 30.63 20.35 -14.42
N GLU A 17 31.90 19.95 -14.51
CA GLU A 17 32.50 19.30 -15.66
C GLU A 17 31.94 17.89 -15.89
N ARG A 18 31.67 17.14 -14.82
CA ARG A 18 31.10 15.78 -14.90
C ARG A 18 29.63 15.82 -15.31
N LYS A 19 28.88 16.82 -14.84
CA LYS A 19 27.51 17.11 -15.31
C LYS A 19 27.50 17.48 -16.80
N GLN A 20 28.45 18.29 -17.24
CA GLN A 20 28.60 18.68 -18.64
C GLN A 20 28.95 17.48 -19.54
N ARG A 21 29.82 16.58 -19.06
CA ARG A 21 30.24 15.38 -19.81
C ARG A 21 29.10 14.37 -19.98
N ILE A 22 28.33 14.10 -18.93
CA ILE A 22 27.12 13.24 -19.00
C ILE A 22 26.08 13.83 -19.95
N LYS A 23 25.88 15.16 -19.91
CA LYS A 23 24.95 15.85 -20.81
C LYS A 23 25.39 15.75 -22.28
N MET A 24 26.70 15.83 -22.56
CA MET A 24 27.24 15.67 -23.92
C MET A 24 27.25 14.22 -24.41
N GLU A 25 27.51 13.24 -23.54
CA GLU A 25 27.43 11.80 -23.89
C GLU A 25 25.98 11.37 -24.16
N ALA A 26 25.01 11.84 -23.37
CA ALA A 26 23.59 11.60 -23.62
C ALA A 26 23.11 12.22 -24.94
N ALA A 27 23.63 13.40 -25.32
CA ALA A 27 23.33 14.04 -26.59
C ALA A 27 23.98 13.32 -27.80
N LYS A 28 25.19 12.76 -27.63
CA LYS A 28 25.88 11.97 -28.66
C LYS A 28 25.20 10.64 -28.98
N LEU A 29 24.48 10.06 -28.03
CA LEU A 29 23.79 8.77 -28.21
C LEU A 29 22.47 8.87 -28.98
N GLY A 30 22.06 10.07 -29.43
CA GLY A 30 20.79 10.24 -30.14
C GLY A 30 19.56 9.83 -29.30
N ALA A 31 19.75 9.62 -28.00
CA ALA A 31 18.70 9.22 -27.09
C ALA A 31 17.78 10.44 -26.90
N LYS A 32 16.67 10.46 -27.64
CA LYS A 32 15.49 11.23 -27.25
C LYS A 32 15.12 10.74 -25.85
N ILE A 33 15.53 11.49 -24.85
CA ILE A 33 14.97 11.35 -23.52
C ILE A 33 13.60 12.03 -23.65
N ASP A 34 12.56 11.25 -23.91
CA ASP A 34 11.18 11.69 -23.72
C ASP A 34 11.02 11.92 -22.21
N ARG A 35 11.27 13.17 -21.78
CA ARG A 35 11.47 13.54 -20.37
C ARG A 35 10.19 13.74 -19.58
N GLU A 36 9.03 13.61 -20.20
CA GLU A 36 7.77 13.95 -19.56
C GLU A 36 6.84 12.73 -19.53
N ILE A 37 6.70 12.16 -18.33
CA ILE A 37 5.74 11.09 -18.06
C ILE A 37 4.47 11.78 -17.58
N HIS A 38 3.52 11.97 -18.49
CA HIS A 38 2.17 12.42 -18.15
C HIS A 38 1.36 11.24 -17.62
N ILE A 39 0.97 11.32 -16.35
CA ILE A 39 0.18 10.29 -15.70
C ILE A 39 -1.22 10.83 -15.49
N GLU A 40 -2.19 10.23 -16.17
CA GLU A 40 -3.61 10.55 -15.95
C GLU A 40 -4.01 10.34 -14.48
N PRO A 41 -4.86 11.22 -13.92
CA PRO A 41 -5.36 11.08 -12.57
C PRO A 41 -5.99 9.71 -12.33
N ILE A 42 -5.62 9.06 -11.23
CA ILE A 42 -6.25 7.80 -10.84
C ILE A 42 -7.46 8.11 -9.96
N VAL A 43 -8.65 7.81 -10.46
CA VAL A 43 -9.90 7.89 -9.71
C VAL A 43 -10.23 6.50 -9.16
N LEU A 44 -10.51 6.43 -7.86
CA LEU A 44 -10.85 5.18 -7.19
C LEU A 44 -12.33 5.18 -6.82
N ASP A 45 -13.03 4.14 -7.27
CA ASP A 45 -14.35 3.80 -6.77
C ASP A 45 -14.18 2.89 -5.54
N TRP A 46 -14.29 3.50 -4.36
CA TRP A 46 -14.12 2.78 -3.10
C TRP A 46 -15.39 2.04 -2.74
N SER A 47 -15.24 0.78 -2.31
CA SER A 47 -16.30 0.09 -1.59
C SER A 47 -16.66 0.86 -0.32
N GLU A 48 -17.85 0.58 0.19
CA GLU A 48 -18.21 0.90 1.57
C GLU A 48 -17.23 0.28 2.57
N TRP A 49 -17.24 0.81 3.79
CA TRP A 49 -16.51 0.22 4.90
C TRP A 49 -17.27 -0.99 5.44
N HIS A 50 -16.64 -2.16 5.40
CA HIS A 50 -17.21 -3.41 5.90
C HIS A 50 -16.56 -3.82 7.21
N CYS A 51 -17.32 -4.39 8.14
CA CYS A 51 -16.72 -4.92 9.36
C CYS A 51 -15.92 -6.20 9.07
N TRP A 52 -14.90 -6.45 9.89
CA TRP A 52 -14.02 -7.61 9.76
C TRP A 52 -14.79 -8.94 9.72
N ASP A 53 -15.81 -9.09 10.56
CA ASP A 53 -16.58 -10.31 10.66
C ASP A 53 -17.47 -10.53 9.42
N ASP A 54 -18.06 -9.48 8.85
CA ASP A 54 -18.83 -9.60 7.61
C ASP A 54 -17.94 -10.02 6.44
N VAL A 55 -16.70 -9.52 6.37
CA VAL A 55 -15.72 -9.95 5.36
C VAL A 55 -15.33 -11.42 5.59
N LYS A 56 -15.25 -11.86 6.86
CA LYS A 56 -14.93 -13.25 7.22
C LYS A 56 -16.04 -14.23 6.85
N ARG A 57 -17.32 -13.86 6.98
CA ARG A 57 -18.46 -14.74 6.66
C ARG A 57 -18.48 -15.15 5.18
N LEU A 58 -19.10 -16.30 4.89
CA LEU A 58 -19.37 -16.70 3.50
C LEU A 58 -20.52 -15.84 2.94
N VAL A 59 -20.53 -15.60 1.62
CA VAL A 59 -21.56 -14.77 0.98
C VAL A 59 -22.96 -15.35 1.19
N LYS A 60 -23.11 -16.67 1.10
CA LYS A 60 -24.37 -17.37 1.39
C LYS A 60 -24.89 -17.19 2.82
N ASP A 61 -24.02 -16.81 3.75
CA ASP A 61 -24.34 -16.59 5.17
C ASP A 61 -24.39 -15.08 5.50
N GLY A 62 -24.69 -14.23 4.52
CA GLY A 62 -24.74 -12.77 4.68
C GLY A 62 -23.37 -12.11 4.82
N GLY A 63 -22.31 -12.73 4.27
CA GLY A 63 -20.97 -12.16 4.22
C GLY A 63 -20.74 -11.28 2.98
N VAL A 64 -19.69 -10.47 3.01
CA VAL A 64 -19.38 -9.55 1.91
C VAL A 64 -18.72 -10.28 0.74
N ASN A 65 -19.15 -9.92 -0.48
CA ASN A 65 -18.50 -10.35 -1.71
C ASN A 65 -17.34 -9.41 -2.05
N VAL A 66 -16.11 -9.89 -1.80
CA VAL A 66 -14.89 -9.17 -2.20
C VAL A 66 -14.59 -9.56 -3.66
N PRO A 67 -14.33 -8.60 -4.56
CA PRO A 67 -14.06 -8.86 -5.98
C PRO A 67 -12.80 -9.69 -6.19
N ASP A 68 -12.73 -10.40 -7.33
CA ASP A 68 -11.58 -11.21 -7.72
C ASP A 68 -10.55 -10.45 -8.54
N ASP A 69 -10.69 -9.13 -8.62
CA ASP A 69 -9.87 -8.21 -9.41
C ASP A 69 -8.62 -7.70 -8.68
N THR A 70 -7.74 -7.03 -9.44
CA THR A 70 -6.60 -6.30 -8.90
C THR A 70 -7.03 -5.01 -8.20
N GLY A 71 -6.26 -4.53 -7.22
CA GLY A 71 -6.63 -3.30 -6.55
C GLY A 71 -5.89 -3.00 -5.26
N VAL A 72 -6.46 -2.05 -4.51
CA VAL A 72 -5.95 -1.58 -3.22
C VAL A 72 -7.00 -1.75 -2.13
N TYR A 73 -6.56 -1.81 -0.88
CA TYR A 73 -7.43 -1.90 0.28
C TYR A 73 -6.90 -1.09 1.45
N GLU A 74 -7.81 -0.67 2.31
CA GLU A 74 -7.50 0.02 3.57
C GLU A 74 -8.14 -0.72 4.73
N VAL A 75 -7.46 -0.68 5.87
CA VAL A 75 -7.97 -1.20 7.15
C VAL A 75 -7.86 -0.12 8.20
N LYS A 76 -8.88 0.07 9.02
CA LYS A 76 -8.91 1.01 10.15
C LYS A 76 -9.69 0.45 11.33
N LEU A 77 -9.64 1.15 12.45
CA LEU A 77 -10.67 1.03 13.49
C LEU A 77 -11.84 1.97 13.17
N ASP A 78 -13.05 1.59 13.55
CA ASP A 78 -14.29 2.27 13.16
C ASP A 78 -14.29 3.74 13.62
N CYS A 79 -13.95 3.95 14.89
CA CYS A 79 -13.85 5.25 15.54
C CYS A 79 -12.55 6.01 15.24
N GLU A 80 -11.62 5.44 14.47
CA GLU A 80 -10.33 6.06 14.18
C GLU A 80 -10.23 6.58 12.74
N ARG A 81 -9.57 7.72 12.60
CA ARG A 81 -9.19 8.25 11.27
C ARG A 81 -7.91 7.59 10.73
N LYS A 82 -7.05 7.08 11.62
CA LYS A 82 -5.78 6.44 11.26
C LYS A 82 -6.03 5.07 10.62
N ARG A 83 -5.09 4.64 9.77
CA ARG A 83 -5.13 3.34 9.12
C ARG A 83 -4.25 2.36 9.87
N LEU A 84 -4.77 1.15 10.05
CA LEU A 84 -3.98 0.00 10.49
C LEU A 84 -3.03 -0.41 9.37
N THR A 85 -3.52 -0.49 8.14
CA THR A 85 -2.70 -0.73 6.95
C THR A 85 -3.38 -0.14 5.71
N ILE A 86 -2.56 0.23 4.74
CA ILE A 86 -2.95 0.38 3.35
C ILE A 86 -2.17 -0.71 2.60
N GLY A 87 -2.82 -1.40 1.67
CA GLY A 87 -2.20 -2.53 0.99
C GLY A 87 -2.68 -2.67 -0.44
N LYS A 88 -1.87 -3.32 -1.27
CA LYS A 88 -2.24 -3.66 -2.65
C LYS A 88 -2.28 -5.15 -2.95
N THR A 89 -2.89 -5.48 -4.09
CA THR A 89 -2.80 -6.78 -4.74
C THR A 89 -2.74 -6.60 -6.26
N GLY A 90 -1.81 -7.31 -6.90
CA GLY A 90 -1.72 -7.37 -8.37
C GLY A 90 -2.45 -8.58 -8.97
N SER A 91 -3.17 -9.35 -8.16
CA SER A 91 -3.84 -10.58 -8.62
C SER A 91 -5.31 -10.63 -8.25
N SER A 92 -5.65 -10.68 -6.96
CA SER A 92 -7.05 -10.76 -6.50
C SER A 92 -7.23 -10.14 -5.12
N LEU A 93 -8.21 -9.23 -5.02
CA LEU A 93 -8.67 -8.63 -3.77
C LEU A 93 -9.29 -9.69 -2.86
N ARG A 94 -10.11 -10.62 -3.37
CA ARG A 94 -10.67 -11.73 -2.59
C ARG A 94 -9.56 -12.56 -1.94
N MET A 95 -8.53 -12.92 -2.69
CA MET A 95 -7.41 -13.71 -2.15
C MET A 95 -6.61 -12.91 -1.12
N ARG A 96 -6.32 -11.64 -1.39
CA ARG A 96 -5.47 -10.82 -0.50
C ARG A 96 -6.21 -10.40 0.78
N VAL A 97 -7.42 -9.86 0.65
CA VAL A 97 -8.21 -9.28 1.74
C VAL A 97 -8.97 -10.36 2.50
N LYS A 98 -9.80 -11.16 1.81
CA LYS A 98 -10.66 -12.13 2.50
C LYS A 98 -9.88 -13.36 2.95
N GLN A 99 -9.13 -13.99 2.05
CA GLN A 99 -8.44 -15.24 2.38
C GLN A 99 -7.20 -15.00 3.25
N ALA A 100 -6.26 -14.16 2.79
CA ALA A 100 -4.96 -14.03 3.45
C ALA A 100 -4.97 -13.06 4.66
N LEU A 101 -5.63 -11.90 4.56
CA LEU A 101 -5.71 -10.91 5.64
C LEU A 101 -6.73 -11.30 6.72
N VAL A 102 -7.95 -11.72 6.36
CA VAL A 102 -9.02 -11.98 7.33
C VAL A 102 -9.09 -13.44 7.78
N LYS A 103 -9.10 -14.41 6.86
CA LYS A 103 -9.31 -15.83 7.16
C LYS A 103 -8.07 -16.65 7.51
N GLU A 104 -6.87 -16.08 7.41
CA GLU A 104 -5.60 -16.80 7.62
C GLU A 104 -5.29 -17.90 6.58
N ASN A 105 -6.01 -17.91 5.46
CA ASN A 105 -5.80 -18.83 4.35
C ASN A 105 -4.76 -18.27 3.36
N GLY A 106 -3.53 -18.05 3.83
CA GLY A 106 -2.40 -17.60 3.00
C GLY A 106 -1.38 -16.74 3.74
N VAL A 107 -0.21 -16.53 3.11
CA VAL A 107 0.88 -15.73 3.69
C VAL A 107 0.57 -14.23 3.58
N HIS A 108 0.36 -13.58 4.72
CA HIS A 108 0.13 -12.15 4.82
C HIS A 108 0.73 -11.60 6.11
N SER A 109 1.98 -11.11 6.08
CA SER A 109 2.71 -10.66 7.28
C SER A 109 1.99 -9.56 8.07
N THR A 110 1.33 -8.64 7.38
CA THR A 110 0.47 -7.63 8.03
C THR A 110 -0.78 -8.25 8.64
N GLY A 111 -1.36 -9.26 7.99
CA GLY A 111 -2.56 -9.93 8.47
C GLY A 111 -2.27 -10.77 9.70
N GLN A 112 -1.13 -11.46 9.72
CA GLN A 112 -0.63 -12.19 10.89
C GLN A 112 -0.49 -11.27 12.11
N ARG A 113 0.08 -10.07 11.94
CA ARG A 113 0.23 -9.10 13.05
C ARG A 113 -1.11 -8.56 13.54
N ILE A 114 -2.03 -8.19 12.63
CA ILE A 114 -3.37 -7.74 13.00
C ILE A 114 -4.10 -8.84 13.77
N ARG A 115 -4.13 -10.08 13.25
CA ARG A 115 -4.76 -11.22 13.92
C ARG A 115 -4.12 -11.56 15.26
N ALA A 116 -2.80 -11.44 15.39
CA ALA A 116 -2.11 -11.63 16.65
C ALA A 116 -2.55 -10.59 17.68
N ASP A 117 -2.67 -9.31 17.29
CA ASP A 117 -3.17 -8.28 18.19
C ASP A 117 -4.65 -8.48 18.56
N ILE A 118 -5.48 -9.01 17.64
CA ILE A 118 -6.85 -9.43 17.97
C ILE A 118 -6.85 -10.55 19.01
N LYS A 119 -6.08 -11.63 18.77
CA LYS A 119 -5.99 -12.80 19.66
C LYS A 119 -5.49 -12.43 21.06
N ASN A 120 -4.58 -11.46 21.14
CA ASN A 120 -4.01 -10.99 22.40
C ASN A 120 -4.87 -9.91 23.10
N GLY A 121 -6.08 -9.64 22.62
CA GLY A 121 -6.99 -8.66 23.22
C GLY A 121 -6.57 -7.20 23.06
N LYS A 122 -5.61 -6.91 22.17
CA LYS A 122 -5.14 -5.53 21.89
C LYS A 122 -5.98 -4.80 20.86
N LEU A 123 -6.72 -5.55 20.04
CA LEU A 123 -7.52 -5.01 18.94
C LEU A 123 -8.89 -5.73 18.89
N PRO A 124 -10.02 -5.05 19.13
CA PRO A 124 -11.33 -5.67 19.00
C PRO A 124 -11.68 -5.89 17.52
N ALA A 125 -11.94 -7.15 17.13
CA ALA A 125 -12.29 -7.49 15.75
C ALA A 125 -13.57 -6.78 15.27
N SER A 126 -14.53 -6.59 16.18
CA SER A 126 -15.79 -5.87 15.95
C SER A 126 -15.62 -4.45 15.45
N ASP A 127 -14.48 -3.82 15.75
CA ASP A 127 -14.24 -2.41 15.45
C ASP A 127 -13.38 -2.25 14.20
N ILE A 128 -12.82 -3.34 13.66
CA ILE A 128 -12.02 -3.27 12.46
C ILE A 128 -12.95 -3.10 11.26
N ARG A 129 -12.62 -2.12 10.41
CA ARG A 129 -13.28 -1.82 9.15
C ARG A 129 -12.31 -1.98 8.00
N ILE A 130 -12.80 -2.55 6.90
CA ILE A 130 -12.04 -2.82 5.68
C ILE A 130 -12.81 -2.25 4.49
N ARG A 131 -12.11 -1.62 3.56
CA ARG A 131 -12.64 -1.27 2.23
C ARG A 131 -11.61 -1.54 1.15
N TRP A 132 -12.03 -1.58 -0.10
CA TRP A 132 -11.16 -1.76 -1.25
C TRP A 132 -11.60 -0.92 -2.44
N ALA A 133 -10.72 -0.74 -3.41
CA ALA A 133 -11.02 -0.19 -4.71
C ALA A 133 -10.34 -1.03 -5.78
N VAL A 134 -11.07 -1.36 -6.84
CA VAL A 134 -10.52 -2.04 -8.02
C VAL A 134 -9.73 -1.02 -8.83
N THR A 135 -8.54 -1.40 -9.29
CA THR A 135 -7.70 -0.53 -10.13
C THR A 135 -6.63 -1.32 -10.86
N GLU A 136 -6.39 -0.99 -12.12
CA GLU A 136 -5.31 -1.55 -12.94
C GLU A 136 -3.91 -1.05 -12.53
N ARG A 137 -3.82 -0.06 -11.63
CA ARG A 137 -2.56 0.57 -11.20
C ARG A 137 -2.32 0.46 -9.70
N PRO A 138 -2.44 -0.72 -9.09
CA PRO A 138 -2.50 -0.87 -7.64
C PRO A 138 -1.21 -0.45 -6.92
N ALA A 139 -0.05 -0.55 -7.59
CA ALA A 139 1.23 -0.09 -7.04
C ALA A 139 1.32 1.44 -6.91
N ALA A 140 1.02 2.15 -7.99
CA ALA A 140 1.03 3.62 -7.99
C ALA A 140 -0.01 4.18 -7.01
N VAL A 141 -1.16 3.52 -6.90
CA VAL A 141 -2.21 3.92 -5.95
C VAL A 141 -1.78 3.71 -4.50
N GLU A 142 -1.22 2.55 -4.14
CA GLU A 142 -0.74 2.31 -2.77
C GLU A 142 0.34 3.30 -2.35
N GLU A 143 1.26 3.61 -3.25
CA GLU A 143 2.32 4.60 -3.01
C GLU A 143 1.73 6.00 -2.76
N GLU A 144 0.86 6.48 -3.64
CA GLU A 144 0.19 7.77 -3.49
C GLU A 144 -0.66 7.84 -2.21
N LEU A 145 -1.37 6.76 -1.88
CA LEU A 145 -2.13 6.67 -0.63
C LEU A 145 -1.23 6.73 0.61
N HIS A 146 -0.07 6.09 0.59
CA HIS A 146 0.92 6.19 1.67
C HIS A 146 1.50 7.60 1.78
N ILE A 147 1.84 8.26 0.66
CA ILE A 147 2.33 9.65 0.64
C ILE A 147 1.28 10.58 1.26
N ARG A 148 0.01 10.49 0.83
CA ARG A 148 -1.09 11.29 1.38
C ARG A 148 -1.33 11.02 2.85
N TYR A 149 -1.29 9.76 3.26
CA TYR A 149 -1.46 9.37 4.65
C TYR A 149 -0.34 9.96 5.52
N GLN A 150 0.92 9.81 5.09
CA GLN A 150 2.07 10.33 5.81
C GLN A 150 2.07 11.86 5.85
N GLY A 151 1.71 12.54 4.77
CA GLY A 151 1.55 14.00 4.75
C GLY A 151 0.48 14.49 5.73
N LYS A 152 -0.57 13.69 5.95
CA LYS A 152 -1.67 14.03 6.85
C LYS A 152 -1.40 13.72 8.33
N PHE A 153 -0.73 12.60 8.61
CA PHE A 153 -0.59 12.08 9.99
C PHE A 153 0.86 12.09 10.51
N GLY A 154 1.84 12.43 9.68
CA GLY A 154 3.26 12.46 10.03
C GLY A 154 3.92 11.08 10.13
N GLU A 155 3.19 10.00 9.87
CA GLU A 155 3.65 8.62 10.03
C GLU A 155 2.99 7.70 8.99
N LEU A 156 3.57 6.50 8.79
CA LEU A 156 2.93 5.44 8.00
C LEU A 156 1.86 4.71 8.81
N PRO A 157 0.94 3.97 8.17
CA PRO A 157 -0.03 3.12 8.88
C PRO A 157 0.65 2.14 9.84
N LYS A 158 -0.01 1.82 10.95
CA LYS A 158 0.55 1.05 12.09
C LYS A 158 1.29 -0.23 11.69
N TYR A 159 0.74 -0.99 10.75
CA TYR A 159 1.31 -2.25 10.30
C TYR A 159 1.99 -2.15 8.93
N THR A 160 2.15 -0.97 8.35
CA THR A 160 3.03 -0.79 7.19
C THR A 160 4.48 -0.89 7.65
N ARG A 161 5.31 -1.68 6.97
CA ARG A 161 6.75 -1.70 7.23
C ARG A 161 7.37 -0.50 6.51
N SER A 162 8.08 0.36 7.25
CA SER A 162 9.06 1.25 6.62
C SER A 162 10.21 0.40 6.10
N THR A 163 10.36 0.36 4.77
CA THR A 163 11.60 -0.11 4.12
C THR A 163 12.57 1.05 3.96
#